data_AF-A0A965VTX6-F1
#
_entry.id   AF-A0A965VTX6-F1
#
_cell.length_a   1.000
_cell.length_b   1.000
_cell.length_c   1.000
_cell.angle_alpha   90.00
_cell.angle_beta   90.00
_cell.angle_gamma   90.00
#
_symmetry.space_group_name_H-M   'P 1'
#
loop_
_entity.id
_entity.type
_entity.pdbx_description
1 polymer ?
#
loop_
_entity_poly.entity_id
_entity_poly.type
_entity_poly.pdbx_seq_one_letter_code
_entity_poly.pdbx_strand_id
1 'polypeptide(L)'
;MSINKLINSRKLTDGDISHVIQMAWEDRTSFESIQERTGLTESEVIQLMRSELKPQSFTLWRTRVKGRITKHRALRSPEMKFHDRKTADHRRANC
;
A
#
# COMPACT_ATOMS: atom_id res chain seq x y z
N MET A 1 3.12 -19.19 -0.94
CA MET A 1 4.38 -19.00 -1.68
C MET A 1 5.32 -18.18 -0.81
N SER A 2 6.57 -18.60 -0.63
CA SER A 2 7.57 -17.85 0.16
C SER A 2 7.98 -16.57 -0.55
N ILE A 3 8.06 -15.47 0.20
CA ILE A 3 8.43 -14.11 -0.26
C ILE A 3 9.80 -14.13 -0.98
N ASN A 4 10.75 -14.91 -0.49
CA ASN A 4 12.04 -15.12 -1.14
C ASN A 4 11.94 -15.65 -2.57
N LYS A 5 10.86 -16.37 -2.92
CA LYS A 5 10.62 -16.84 -4.29
C LYS A 5 10.13 -15.72 -5.20
N LEU A 6 9.34 -14.77 -4.69
CA LEU A 6 8.84 -13.62 -5.45
C LEU A 6 9.93 -12.57 -5.69
N ILE A 7 10.73 -12.27 -4.67
CA ILE A 7 11.87 -11.34 -4.77
C ILE A 7 12.92 -11.90 -5.75
N ASN A 8 13.26 -13.19 -5.65
CA ASN A 8 14.21 -13.83 -6.58
C ASN A 8 13.65 -13.98 -8.00
N SER A 9 12.35 -14.23 -8.18
CA SER A 9 11.77 -14.43 -9.51
C SER A 9 11.64 -13.13 -10.31
N ARG A 10 11.60 -11.96 -9.65
CA ARG A 10 11.46 -10.65 -10.30
C ARG A 10 12.73 -9.79 -10.28
N LYS A 11 13.84 -10.29 -9.69
CA LYS A 11 15.12 -9.57 -9.56
C LYS A 11 14.94 -8.15 -9.00
N LEU A 12 14.07 -7.99 -7.99
CA LEU A 12 13.92 -6.70 -7.33
C LEU A 12 15.23 -6.36 -6.61
N THR A 13 15.78 -5.19 -6.89
CA THR A 13 16.95 -4.67 -6.18
C THR A 13 16.52 -4.12 -4.82
N ASP A 14 17.46 -3.95 -3.89
CA ASP A 14 17.20 -3.27 -2.62
C ASP A 14 16.63 -1.85 -2.82
N GLY A 15 17.00 -1.21 -3.95
CA GLY A 15 16.43 0.07 -4.38
C GLY A 15 14.95 -0.02 -4.74
N ASP A 16 14.55 -1.08 -5.46
CA ASP A 16 13.14 -1.31 -5.80
C ASP A 16 12.29 -1.60 -4.55
N ILE A 17 12.83 -2.39 -3.62
CA ILE A 17 12.19 -2.66 -2.33
C ILE A 17 11.98 -1.36 -1.56
N SER A 18 13.03 -0.53 -1.46
CA SER A 18 12.96 0.78 -0.80
C SER A 18 11.92 1.70 -1.46
N HIS A 19 11.84 1.70 -2.79
CA HIS A 19 10.85 2.47 -3.55
C HIS A 19 9.42 1.97 -3.26
N VAL A 20 9.19 0.66 -3.25
CA VAL A 20 7.88 0.08 -2.91
C VAL A 20 7.46 0.45 -1.48
N ILE A 21 8.38 0.36 -0.52
CA ILE A 21 8.14 0.75 0.87
C ILE A 21 7.77 2.24 0.94
N GLN A 22 8.50 3.10 0.23
CA GLN A 22 8.21 4.54 0.17
C GLN A 22 6.82 4.82 -0.41
N MET A 23 6.47 4.18 -1.53
CA MET A 23 5.14 4.30 -2.14
C MET A 23 4.03 3.78 -1.23
N ALA A 24 4.25 2.68 -0.52
CA ALA A 24 3.28 2.09 0.40
C ALA A 24 3.06 2.96 1.65
N TRP A 25 4.08 3.71 2.08
CA TRP A 25 3.97 4.69 3.16
C TRP A 25 3.32 6.00 2.72
N GLU A 26 3.39 6.38 1.44
CA GLU A 26 2.71 7.56 0.93
C GLU A 26 1.19 7.34 0.95
N ASP A 27 0.45 8.26 1.58
CA ASP A 27 -1.00 8.12 1.75
C ASP A 27 -1.80 8.24 0.45
N ARG A 28 -1.16 8.72 -0.63
CA ARG A 28 -1.81 9.06 -1.90
C ARG A 28 -1.60 8.03 -3.00
N THR A 29 -0.76 7.02 -2.78
CA THR A 29 -0.50 5.98 -3.76
C THR A 29 -1.47 4.83 -3.53
N SER A 30 -2.32 4.53 -4.52
CA SER A 30 -3.19 3.35 -4.47
C SER A 30 -2.37 2.09 -4.73
N PHE A 31 -2.85 0.94 -4.26
CA PHE A 31 -2.21 -0.34 -4.56
C PHE A 31 -2.21 -0.63 -6.07
N GLU A 32 -3.21 -0.15 -6.81
CA GLU A 32 -3.24 -0.23 -8.28
C GLU A 32 -2.08 0.53 -8.91
N SER A 33 -1.75 1.74 -8.45
CA SER A 33 -0.59 2.48 -8.98
C SER A 33 0.75 1.83 -8.62
N ILE A 34 0.84 1.18 -7.46
CA ILE A 34 2.02 0.39 -7.09
C ILE A 34 2.13 -0.83 -8.01
N GLN A 35 1.02 -1.49 -8.30
CA GLN A 35 0.96 -2.62 -9.22
C GLN A 35 1.28 -2.22 -10.65
N GLU A 36 0.79 -1.08 -11.15
CA GLU A 36 1.12 -0.56 -12.48
C GLU A 36 2.63 -0.29 -12.63
N ARG A 37 3.29 0.20 -11.56
CA ARG A 37 4.70 0.57 -11.59
C ARG A 37 5.67 -0.60 -11.34
N THR A 38 5.30 -1.51 -10.45
CA THR A 38 6.20 -2.56 -9.94
C THR A 38 5.71 -3.97 -10.26
N GLY A 39 4.50 -4.09 -10.80
CA GLY A 39 3.82 -5.37 -11.03
C GLY A 39 3.35 -6.06 -9.76
N LEU A 40 3.61 -5.50 -8.56
CA LEU A 40 3.27 -6.13 -7.28
C LEU A 40 1.80 -5.91 -6.95
N THR A 41 1.10 -7.00 -6.68
CA THR A 41 -0.27 -6.98 -6.18
C THR A 41 -0.32 -6.48 -4.73
N GLU A 42 -1.50 -6.07 -4.27
CA GLU A 42 -1.70 -5.64 -2.88
C GLU A 42 -1.21 -6.70 -1.88
N SER A 43 -1.49 -7.99 -2.14
CA SER A 43 -1.06 -9.08 -1.26
C SER A 43 0.46 -9.17 -1.14
N GLU A 44 1.16 -9.05 -2.27
CA GLU A 44 2.62 -9.08 -2.32
C GLU A 44 3.24 -7.87 -1.60
N VAL A 45 2.65 -6.69 -1.77
CA VAL A 45 3.09 -5.48 -1.04
C VAL A 45 2.88 -5.64 0.47
N ILE A 46 1.76 -6.19 0.91
CA ILE A 46 1.51 -6.46 2.34
C ILE A 46 2.54 -7.45 2.90
N GLN A 47 2.86 -8.50 2.13
CA GLN A 47 3.87 -9.48 2.51
C GLN A 47 5.27 -8.87 2.60
N LEU A 48 5.65 -8.04 1.62
CA LEU A 48 6.91 -7.31 1.61
C LEU A 48 7.01 -6.40 2.84
N MET A 49 5.99 -5.58 3.08
CA MET A 49 5.94 -4.67 4.23
C MET A 49 6.02 -5.39 5.57
N ARG A 50 5.44 -6.61 5.66
CA ARG A 50 5.52 -7.44 6.87
C ARG A 50 6.92 -8.02 7.11
N SER A 51 7.66 -8.28 6.04
CA SER A 51 9.04 -8.79 6.10
C SER A 51 10.04 -7.69 6.46
N GLU A 52 9.88 -6.51 5.85
CA GLU A 52 10.85 -5.41 5.94
C GLU A 52 10.65 -4.52 7.18
N LEU A 53 9.43 -4.38 7.67
CA LEU A 53 9.13 -3.52 8.82
C LEU A 53 9.16 -4.28 10.14
N LYS A 54 9.57 -3.58 11.20
CA LYS A 54 9.38 -4.04 12.57
C LYS A 54 7.86 -4.24 12.84
N PRO A 55 7.47 -5.22 13.69
CA PRO A 55 6.07 -5.53 13.95
C PRO A 55 5.22 -4.33 14.37
N GLN A 56 5.76 -3.43 15.19
CA GLN A 56 5.06 -2.20 15.62
C GLN A 56 4.86 -1.22 14.46
N SER A 57 5.87 -1.02 13.62
CA SER A 57 5.79 -0.16 12.42
C SER A 57 4.79 -0.73 11.41
N PHE A 58 4.77 -2.05 11.23
CA PHE A 58 3.79 -2.73 10.38
C PHE A 58 2.36 -2.51 10.89
N THR A 59 2.11 -2.64 12.19
CA THR A 59 0.80 -2.38 12.79
C THR A 59 0.35 -0.94 12.56
N LEU A 60 1.23 0.04 12.74
CA LEU A 60 0.93 1.46 12.46
C LEU A 60 0.58 1.69 11.00
N TRP A 61 1.37 1.14 10.08
CA TRP A 61 1.08 1.19 8.65
C TRP A 61 -0.27 0.54 8.33
N ARG A 62 -0.57 -0.62 8.91
CA ARG A 62 -1.83 -1.33 8.68
C ARG A 62 -3.03 -0.55 9.17
N THR A 63 -2.93 0.10 10.32
CA THR A 63 -3.96 1.01 10.84
C THR A 63 -4.19 2.19 9.88
N ARG A 64 -3.11 2.79 9.36
CA ARG A 64 -3.20 3.88 8.36
C ARG A 64 -3.86 3.42 7.08
N VAL A 65 -3.42 2.30 6.49
CA VAL A 65 -3.94 1.75 5.23
C VAL A 65 -5.41 1.34 5.36
N LYS A 66 -5.77 0.65 6.45
CA LYS A 66 -7.16 0.30 6.74
C LYS A 66 -8.02 1.56 6.79
N GLY A 67 -7.49 2.63 7.39
CA GLY A 67 -8.05 3.98 7.53
C GLY A 67 -8.38 4.74 6.24
N ARG A 68 -7.91 4.34 5.05
CA ARG A 68 -7.99 5.19 3.84
C ARG A 68 -9.30 5.00 3.05
N ILE A 69 -9.95 6.11 2.66
CA ILE A 69 -11.09 6.13 1.72
C ILE A 69 -10.60 5.82 0.29
N THR A 70 -9.44 6.36 -0.06
CA THR A 70 -8.87 6.39 -1.41
C THR A 70 -8.06 5.14 -1.76
N LYS A 71 -8.24 4.02 -1.03
CA LYS A 71 -7.47 2.79 -1.24
C LYS A 71 -7.74 2.11 -2.58
N HIS A 72 -8.94 2.32 -3.14
CA HIS A 72 -9.29 1.96 -4.51
C HIS A 72 -9.50 3.25 -5.30
N ARG A 73 -8.93 3.32 -6.52
CA ARG A 73 -9.10 4.50 -7.40
C ARG A 73 -10.58 4.82 -7.63
N ALA A 74 -11.41 3.79 -7.69
CA ALA A 74 -12.87 3.89 -7.85
C ALA A 74 -13.58 4.66 -6.71
N LEU A 75 -13.03 4.70 -5.50
CA LEU A 75 -13.61 5.41 -4.35
C LEU A 75 -13.14 6.86 -4.25
N ARG A 76 -12.25 7.31 -5.15
CA ARG A 76 -11.72 8.66 -5.16
C ARG A 76 -12.69 9.58 -5.93
N SER A 77 -13.34 10.50 -5.21
CA SER A 77 -14.13 11.56 -5.87
C SER A 77 -13.21 12.45 -6.73
N PRO A 78 -13.62 12.81 -7.96
CA PRO A 78 -12.87 13.73 -8.82
C PRO A 78 -12.62 15.10 -8.18
N GLU A 79 -13.49 15.53 -7.26
CA GLU A 79 -13.41 16.85 -6.60
C GLU A 79 -12.41 16.89 -5.44
N MET A 80 -11.82 15.74 -5.07
CA MET A 80 -10.95 15.64 -3.90
C MET A 80 -9.60 16.29 -4.16
N LYS A 81 -9.29 17.35 -3.39
CA LYS A 81 -8.07 18.16 -3.58
C LYS A 81 -6.84 17.40 -3.11
N PHE A 82 -5.68 17.72 -3.68
CA PHE A 82 -4.39 17.07 -3.39
C PHE A 82 -3.97 17.13 -1.90
N HIS A 83 -4.44 18.14 -1.17
CA HIS A 83 -4.15 18.34 0.26
C HIS A 83 -5.22 17.75 1.20
N ASP A 84 -6.29 17.14 0.67
CA ASP A 84 -7.35 16.59 1.50
C ASP A 84 -6.87 15.33 2.23
N ARG A 85 -6.73 15.42 3.56
CA ARG A 85 -6.35 14.31 4.45
C ARG A 85 -7.57 13.54 4.98
N LYS A 86 -8.60 13.34 4.15
CA LYS A 86 -9.83 12.66 4.59
C LYS A 86 -9.56 11.18 4.88
N THR A 87 -9.63 10.81 6.15
CA THR A 87 -9.63 9.42 6.64
C THR A 87 -11.03 8.83 6.50
N ALA A 88 -11.14 7.56 6.11
CA ALA A 88 -12.41 6.86 6.04
C ALA A 88 -12.93 6.63 7.44
N ASP A 89 -14.16 7.06 7.73
CA ASP A 89 -14.88 6.55 8.90
C ASP A 89 -15.47 5.19 8.54
N HIS A 90 -14.89 4.12 9.07
CA HIS A 90 -15.33 2.75 8.81
C HIS A 90 -16.61 2.39 9.59
N ARG A 91 -17.18 3.33 10.36
CA ARG A 91 -18.49 3.16 11.01
C ARG A 91 -19.66 3.32 10.05
N ARG A 92 -19.43 3.84 8.84
CA ARG A 92 -20.44 3.73 7.78
C ARG A 92 -20.25 2.37 7.12
N ALA A 93 -21.12 1.44 7.50
CA ALA A 93 -21.17 0.10 6.97
C ALA A 93 -21.01 0.13 5.44
N ASN A 94 -20.09 -0.68 4.98
CA ASN A 94 -19.96 -1.09 3.59
C ASN A 94 -21.27 -1.80 3.22
N CYS A 95 -22.23 -1.07 2.65
CA CYS A 95 -23.20 -1.64 1.72
C CYS A 95 -22.53 -1.68 0.34
#